data_AF-A0A961E849-F1
#
_entry.id   AF-A0A961E849-F1
#
_cell.length_a   1.000
_cell.length_b   1.000
_cell.length_c   1.000
_cell.angle_alpha   90.00
_cell.angle_beta   90.00
_cell.angle_gamma   90.00
#
_symmetry.space_group_name_H-M   'P 1'
#
loop_
_entity.id
_entity.type
_entity.pdbx_description
1 polymer ?
#
loop_
_entity_poly.entity_id
_entity_poly.type
_entity_poly.pdbx_seq_one_letter_code
_entity_poly.pdbx_strand_id
1 'polypeptide(L)'
;MPKTIQIRDIDDEVYAALVRRAAEDDISVPELLRREATRLASRPTLKAWLSRTGRRPSNIATDDVLASLDDWRGEWPDAGR
;
A
#
# COMPACT_ATOMS: atom_id res chain seq x y z
N MET A 1 1.78 -25.51 8.48
CA MET A 1 0.40 -25.94 8.83
C MET A 1 -0.58 -24.98 8.22
N PRO A 2 -1.58 -25.44 7.45
CA PRO A 2 -2.64 -24.56 6.96
C PRO A 2 -3.43 -23.98 8.16
N LYS A 3 -3.80 -22.70 8.05
CA LYS A 3 -4.63 -21.99 9.03
C LYS A 3 -5.93 -21.59 8.34
N THR A 4 -7.05 -21.77 9.03
CA THR A 4 -8.37 -21.36 8.55
C THR A 4 -8.79 -20.09 9.26
N ILE A 5 -9.32 -19.12 8.51
CA ILE A 5 -9.89 -17.88 9.03
C ILE A 5 -11.38 -17.90 8.73
N GLN A 6 -12.20 -17.63 9.74
CA GLN A 6 -13.64 -17.40 9.59
C GLN A 6 -13.91 -15.91 9.80
N ILE A 7 -14.54 -15.27 8.82
CA ILE A 7 -14.98 -13.88 8.91
C ILE A 7 -16.49 -13.94 9.18
N ARG A 8 -16.93 -13.34 10.28
CA ARG A 8 -18.33 -13.29 10.70
C ARG A 8 -18.91 -11.91 10.42
N ASP A 9 -20.24 -11.84 10.41
CA ASP A 9 -21.00 -10.60 10.36
C ASP A 9 -20.60 -9.71 9.17
N ILE A 10 -20.51 -10.33 7.99
CA ILE A 10 -20.28 -9.62 6.73
C ILE A 10 -21.63 -9.19 6.15
N ASP A 11 -21.74 -7.92 5.78
CA ASP A 11 -22.93 -7.42 5.10
C ASP A 11 -23.10 -8.10 3.74
N ASP A 12 -24.34 -8.42 3.38
CA ASP A 12 -24.67 -9.10 2.12
C ASP A 12 -24.16 -8.31 0.89
N GLU A 13 -24.22 -6.97 0.95
CA GLU A 13 -23.71 -6.10 -0.11
C GLU A 13 -22.19 -6.25 -0.29
N VAL A 14 -21.45 -6.34 0.81
CA VAL A 14 -20.00 -6.54 0.80
C VAL A 14 -19.67 -7.91 0.24
N TYR A 15 -20.39 -8.95 0.66
CA TYR A 15 -20.21 -10.29 0.12
C TYR A 15 -20.51 -10.34 -1.39
N ALA A 16 -21.58 -9.70 -1.84
CA ALA A 16 -21.92 -9.60 -3.26
C ALA A 16 -20.83 -8.87 -4.06
N ALA A 17 -20.23 -7.81 -3.52
CA ALA A 17 -19.09 -7.13 -4.14
C ALA A 17 -17.86 -8.04 -4.26
N LEU A 18 -17.56 -8.84 -3.23
CA LEU A 18 -16.48 -9.82 -3.26
C LEU A 18 -16.72 -10.91 -4.30
N VAL A 19 -17.96 -11.39 -4.45
CA VAL A 19 -18.33 -12.36 -5.49
C VAL A 19 -18.08 -11.79 -6.88
N ARG A 20 -18.52 -10.55 -7.16
CA ARG A 20 -18.27 -9.90 -8.45
C ARG A 20 -16.78 -9.79 -8.75
N ARG A 21 -16.00 -9.33 -7.77
CA ARG A 21 -14.55 -9.21 -7.87
C ARG A 21 -13.86 -10.56 -8.14
N ALA A 22 -14.29 -11.62 -7.46
CA ALA A 22 -13.72 -12.95 -7.64
C ALA A 22 -14.03 -13.50 -9.03
N ALA A 23 -15.22 -13.21 -9.57
CA ALA A 23 -15.64 -13.60 -10.91
C ALA A 23 -14.84 -12.89 -12.03
N GLU A 24 -14.40 -11.64 -11.82
CA GLU A 24 -13.53 -10.92 -12.77
C GLU A 24 -12.22 -11.68 -13.05
N ASP A 25 -11.71 -12.38 -12.03
CA ASP A 25 -10.46 -13.15 -12.08
C ASP A 25 -10.68 -14.67 -12.25
N ASP A 26 -11.93 -15.12 -12.47
CA ASP A 26 -12.35 -16.53 -12.54
C ASP A 26 -11.86 -17.37 -11.33
N ILE A 27 -11.96 -16.81 -10.13
CA ILE A 27 -11.58 -17.46 -8.88
C ILE A 27 -12.74 -17.48 -7.87
N SER A 28 -12.59 -18.30 -6.83
CA SER A 28 -13.54 -18.32 -5.72
C SER A 28 -13.28 -17.18 -4.74
N VAL A 29 -14.32 -16.74 -4.01
CA VAL A 29 -14.19 -15.71 -2.96
C VAL A 29 -13.14 -16.07 -1.89
N PRO A 30 -13.06 -17.32 -1.37
CA PRO A 30 -12.00 -17.69 -0.44
C PRO A 30 -10.59 -17.56 -1.03
N GLU A 31 -10.40 -17.87 -2.32
CA GLU A 31 -9.11 -17.71 -3.00
C GLU A 31 -8.74 -16.23 -3.17
N LEU A 32 -9.70 -15.39 -3.55
CA LEU A 32 -9.54 -13.93 -3.58
C LEU A 32 -9.08 -13.41 -2.21
N LEU A 33 -9.80 -13.76 -1.15
CA LEU A 33 -9.48 -13.31 0.21
C LEU A 33 -8.11 -13.82 0.69
N ARG A 34 -7.72 -15.04 0.31
CA ARG A 34 -6.38 -15.58 0.61
C ARG A 34 -5.27 -14.76 -0.06
N ARG A 35 -5.46 -14.38 -1.33
CA ARG A 35 -4.53 -13.52 -2.07
C ARG A 35 -4.43 -12.15 -1.44
N GLU A 36 -5.55 -11.53 -1.11
CA GLU A 36 -5.57 -10.21 -0.46
C GLU A 36 -4.95 -10.26 0.94
N ALA A 37 -5.20 -11.30 1.73
CA ALA A 37 -4.56 -11.48 3.03
C ALA A 37 -3.04 -11.63 2.90
N THR A 38 -2.58 -12.34 1.87
CA THR A 38 -1.14 -12.48 1.58
C THR A 38 -0.55 -11.14 1.18
N ARG A 39 -1.24 -10.38 0.32
CA ARG A 39 -0.82 -9.03 -0.09
C ARG A 39 -0.74 -8.09 1.12
N LEU A 40 -1.74 -8.11 1.99
CA LEU A 40 -1.78 -7.32 3.21
C LEU A 40 -0.61 -7.66 4.14
N ALA A 41 -0.33 -8.95 4.34
CA ALA A 41 0.76 -9.41 5.20
C ALA A 41 2.16 -9.16 4.60
N SER A 42 2.28 -9.12 3.27
CA SER A 42 3.56 -8.93 2.58
C SER A 42 4.14 -7.52 2.77
N ARG A 43 3.31 -6.53 3.08
CA ARG A 43 3.71 -5.13 3.21
C ARG A 43 3.83 -4.75 4.69
N PRO A 44 4.98 -4.21 5.15
CA PRO A 44 5.04 -3.65 6.49
C PRO A 44 4.07 -2.48 6.59
N THR A 45 3.43 -2.31 7.74
CA THR A 45 2.64 -1.11 8.00
C THR A 45 3.55 0.13 7.92
N LEU A 46 2.99 1.29 7.56
CA LEU A 46 3.75 2.54 7.53
C LEU A 46 4.48 2.81 8.86
N LYS A 47 3.82 2.55 9.99
CA LYS A 47 4.40 2.67 11.33
C LYS A 47 5.60 1.73 11.53
N ALA A 48 5.48 0.47 11.12
CA ALA A 48 6.56 -0.51 11.24
C ALA A 48 7.73 -0.16 10.29
N TRP A 49 7.41 0.36 9.10
CA TRP A 49 8.40 0.85 8.16
C TRP A 49 9.15 2.07 8.72
N LEU A 50 8.44 3.10 9.18
CA LEU A 50 9.01 4.31 9.81
C LEU A 50 9.86 3.97 11.04
N SER A 51 9.42 3.02 11.86
CA SER A 51 10.20 2.57 13.03
C SER A 51 11.49 1.87 12.62
N ARG A 52 11.51 1.19 11.46
CA ARG A 52 12.70 0.56 10.91
C ARG A 52 13.62 1.57 10.22
N THR A 53 13.07 2.54 9.48
CA THR A 53 13.84 3.50 8.67
C THR A 53 14.28 4.74 9.43
N GLY A 54 13.53 5.18 10.44
CA GLY A 54 13.88 6.32 11.30
C GLY A 54 15.15 6.10 12.14
N ARG A 55 15.73 4.90 12.12
CA ARG A 55 17.01 4.56 12.75
C ARG A 55 18.24 4.76 11.87
N ARG A 56 18.07 5.19 10.60
CA ARG A 56 19.21 5.57 9.75
C ARG A 56 19.38 7.08 9.81
N PRO A 57 20.26 7.62 10.67
CA PRO A 57 20.62 9.02 10.56
C PRO A 57 21.22 9.25 9.16
N SER A 58 20.60 10.16 8.42
CA SER A 58 21.17 10.74 7.20
C SER A 58 21.88 12.01 7.60
N ASN A 59 23.10 12.23 7.09
CA ASN A 59 23.78 13.51 7.21
C ASN A 59 23.29 14.53 6.18
N ILE A 60 22.42 14.11 5.25
CA ILE A 60 21.79 14.96 4.24
C ILE A 60 20.46 15.45 4.83
N ALA A 61 20.31 16.77 4.88
CA ALA A 61 19.08 17.39 5.37
C ALA A 61 18.01 17.43 4.27
N THR A 62 16.74 17.53 4.67
CA THR A 62 15.61 17.45 3.74
C THR A 62 15.63 18.60 2.71
N ASP A 63 16.07 19.77 3.13
CA ASP A 63 16.30 20.95 2.29
C ASP A 63 17.35 20.70 1.21
N ASP A 64 18.47 20.04 1.53
CA ASP A 64 19.49 19.66 0.54
C ASP A 64 18.91 18.74 -0.55
N VAL A 65 18.05 17.81 -0.15
CA VAL A 65 17.37 16.89 -1.08
C VAL A 65 16.38 17.64 -1.97
N LEU A 66 15.59 18.55 -1.40
CA LEU A 66 14.61 19.33 -2.16
C LEU A 66 15.30 20.29 -3.14
N ALA A 67 16.34 21.00 -2.70
CA ALA A 67 17.15 21.86 -3.56
C ALA A 67 17.73 21.07 -4.73
N SER A 68 18.31 19.89 -4.47
CA SER A 68 18.81 19.02 -5.52
C SER A 68 17.69 18.56 -6.48
N LEU A 69 16.51 18.21 -5.98
CA LEU A 69 15.39 17.80 -6.84
C LEU A 69 14.87 18.96 -7.70
N ASP A 70 14.84 20.17 -7.15
CA ASP A 70 14.38 21.36 -7.86
C ASP A 70 15.40 21.78 -8.94
N ASP A 71 16.70 21.66 -8.68
CA ASP A 71 17.76 21.81 -9.70
C ASP A 71 17.56 20.84 -10.87
N TRP A 72 17.19 19.59 -10.59
CA TRP A 72 16.95 18.58 -11.62
C TRP A 72 15.64 18.80 -12.39
N ARG A 73 14.59 19.30 -11.71
CA ARG A 73 13.31 19.63 -12.36
C ARG A 73 13.40 20.88 -13.22
N GLY A 74 14.34 21.76 -12.91
CA GLY A 74 14.44 23.07 -13.54
C GLY A 74 13.32 24.01 -13.09
N GLU A 75 13.26 25.17 -13.71
CA GLU A 75 12.30 26.21 -13.37
C GLU A 75 10.86 25.73 -13.63
N TRP A 76 9.97 26.00 -12.68
CA TRP A 76 8.57 25.62 -12.83
C TRP A 76 7.94 26.41 -13.98
N PRO A 77 7.09 25.81 -14.84
CA PRO A 77 6.59 26.47 -16.06
C PRO A 77 5.90 27.83 -15.84
N ASP A 78 5.41 28.08 -14.62
CA ASP A 78 4.69 29.30 -14.24
C ASP A 78 5.44 30.20 -13.23
N ALA A 79 6.75 29.98 -12.99
CA ALA A 79 7.51 30.71 -11.96
C ALA A 79 7.64 32.24 -12.24
N GLY A 80 7.34 32.68 -13.46
CA GLY A 80 7.45 34.07 -13.90
C GLY A 80 6.14 34.74 -14.33
N ARG A 81 4.97 34.21 -13.95
CA ARG A 81 3.66 34.80 -14.26
C ARG A 81 3.00 35.47 -13.05
#